data_AF-A0A3M1LGS6-F1
#
_entry.id   AF-A0A3M1LGS6-F1
#
_cell.length_a   1.000
_cell.length_b   1.000
_cell.length_c   1.000
_cell.angle_alpha   90.00
_cell.angle_beta   90.00
_cell.angle_gamma   90.00
#
_symmetry.space_group_name_H-M   'P 1'
#
loop_
_entity.id
_entity.type
_entity.pdbx_description
1 polymer ?
#
loop_
_entity_poly.entity_id
_entity_poly.type
_entity_poly.pdbx_seq_one_letter_code
_entity_poly.pdbx_strand_id
1 'polypeptide(L)'
;MSTKTVKRINVTFPVSLLEELRRYVPPRERSRFIVQATEKELKRVKLRKVLEDLRREPAWSDEDHPDLMTIEDVNRYVRRLRETWMPRSWDEIIGEATQDG
;
A
#
# COMPACT_ATOMS: atom_id res chain seq x y z
N MET A 1 -5.57 -27.32 -2.20
CA MET A 1 -6.37 -26.09 -2.33
C MET A 1 -6.93 -25.75 -0.97
N SER A 2 -6.50 -24.63 -0.36
CA SER A 2 -6.99 -24.24 0.98
C SER A 2 -8.44 -23.76 0.86
N THR A 3 -9.37 -24.51 1.44
CA THR A 3 -10.80 -24.18 1.44
C THR A 3 -11.03 -22.91 2.25
N LYS A 4 -11.36 -21.81 1.57
CA LYS A 4 -11.65 -20.51 2.21
C LYS A 4 -12.82 -20.70 3.19
N THR A 5 -12.55 -20.72 4.49
CA THR A 5 -13.58 -20.85 5.53
C THR A 5 -14.50 -19.64 5.48
N VAL A 6 -15.81 -19.86 5.29
CA VAL A 6 -16.81 -18.79 5.25
C VAL A 6 -17.58 -18.76 6.57
N LYS A 7 -17.70 -17.58 7.17
CA LYS A 7 -18.52 -17.34 8.37
C LYS A 7 -19.73 -16.48 8.00
N ARG A 8 -20.93 -16.92 8.38
CA ARG A 8 -22.16 -16.14 8.18
C ARG A 8 -22.29 -15.05 9.24
N ILE A 9 -22.71 -13.87 8.81
CA ILE A 9 -23.04 -12.73 9.66
C ILE A 9 -24.44 -12.21 9.30
N ASN A 10 -25.11 -11.56 10.24
CA ASN A 10 -26.36 -10.85 10.00
C ASN A 10 -26.05 -9.36 9.84
N VAL A 11 -26.47 -8.77 8.73
CA VAL A 11 -26.27 -7.34 8.42
C VAL A 11 -27.61 -6.74 7.99
N THR A 12 -27.97 -5.60 8.58
CA THR A 12 -29.19 -4.87 8.23
C THR A 12 -28.89 -3.92 7.07
N PHE A 13 -29.76 -3.92 6.06
CA PHE A 13 -29.68 -3.03 4.91
C PHE A 13 -30.91 -2.10 4.88
N PRO A 14 -30.75 -0.82 4.51
CA PRO A 14 -31.88 0.01 4.13
C PRO A 14 -32.67 -0.66 2.99
N VAL A 15 -34.00 -0.63 3.09
CA VAL A 15 -34.89 -1.29 2.11
C VAL A 15 -34.63 -0.76 0.70
N SER A 16 -34.53 0.56 0.55
CA SER A 16 -34.26 1.22 -0.74
C SER A 16 -32.97 0.73 -1.40
N LEU A 17 -31.89 0.60 -0.63
CA LEU A 17 -30.60 0.11 -1.13
C LEU A 17 -30.67 -1.37 -1.52
N LEU A 18 -31.41 -2.18 -0.76
CA LEU A 18 -31.60 -3.59 -1.08
C LEU A 18 -32.44 -3.78 -2.35
N GLU A 19 -33.44 -2.95 -2.57
CA GLU A 19 -34.23 -2.92 -3.81
C GLU A 19 -33.38 -2.53 -5.01
N GLU A 20 -32.54 -1.51 -4.87
CA GLU A 20 -31.58 -1.10 -5.90
C GLU A 20 -30.63 -2.25 -6.24
N LEU A 21 -30.05 -2.89 -5.21
CA LEU A 21 -29.20 -4.07 -5.39
C LEU A 21 -29.96 -5.19 -6.12
N ARG A 22 -31.23 -5.41 -5.80
CA ARG A 22 -32.06 -6.43 -6.47
C ARG A 22 -32.34 -6.10 -7.92
N ARG A 23 -32.51 -4.81 -8.25
CA ARG A 23 -32.79 -4.29 -9.59
C ARG A 23 -31.58 -4.44 -10.53
N TYR A 24 -30.38 -4.18 -10.02
CA TYR A 24 -29.17 -4.15 -10.86
C TYR A 24 -28.29 -5.41 -10.75
N VAL A 25 -28.37 -6.19 -9.66
CA VAL A 25 -27.51 -7.35 -9.44
C VAL A 25 -28.32 -8.67 -9.42
N PRO A 26 -27.96 -9.65 -10.27
CA PRO A 26 -28.65 -10.94 -10.33
C PRO A 26 -28.63 -11.69 -8.97
N PRO A 27 -29.66 -12.48 -8.62
CA PRO A 27 -29.80 -13.12 -7.32
C PRO A 27 -28.58 -13.91 -6.83
N ARG A 28 -27.89 -14.62 -7.73
CA ARG A 28 -26.73 -15.47 -7.40
C ARG A 28 -25.41 -14.69 -7.27
N GLU A 29 -25.40 -13.41 -7.62
CA GLU A 29 -24.20 -12.57 -7.62
C GLU A 29 -24.17 -11.56 -6.48
N ARG A 30 -25.30 -11.34 -5.79
CA ARG A 30 -25.43 -10.31 -4.74
C ARG A 30 -24.44 -10.51 -3.60
N SER A 31 -24.25 -11.75 -3.14
CA SER A 31 -23.26 -12.05 -2.10
C SER A 31 -21.84 -11.70 -2.57
N ARG A 32 -21.48 -12.11 -3.80
CA ARG A 32 -20.19 -11.77 -4.41
C ARG A 32 -20.00 -10.26 -4.53
N PHE A 33 -21.04 -9.54 -4.96
CA PHE A 33 -21.03 -8.09 -5.08
C PHE A 33 -20.78 -7.40 -3.74
N ILE A 34 -21.51 -7.81 -2.69
CA ILE A 34 -21.34 -7.25 -1.33
C ILE A 34 -19.92 -7.54 -0.80
N VAL A 35 -19.41 -8.76 -0.99
CA VAL A 35 -18.04 -9.11 -0.58
C VAL A 35 -17.01 -8.25 -1.31
N GLN A 36 -17.13 -8.09 -2.64
CA GLN A 36 -16.20 -7.26 -3.42
C GLN A 36 -16.27 -5.78 -3.03
N ALA A 37 -17.47 -5.24 -2.81
CA ALA A 37 -17.65 -3.88 -2.32
C ALA A 37 -16.99 -3.69 -0.94
N THR A 38 -17.14 -4.68 -0.05
CA THR A 38 -16.52 -4.68 1.28
C THR A 38 -15.00 -4.76 1.18
N GLU A 39 -14.45 -5.63 0.34
CA GLU A 39 -13.00 -5.75 0.11
C GLU A 39 -12.41 -4.45 -0.44
N LYS A 40 -13.10 -3.81 -1.39
CA LYS A 40 -12.68 -2.52 -1.97
C LYS A 40 -12.66 -1.42 -0.91
N GLU A 41 -13.69 -1.32 -0.08
CA GLU A 41 -13.76 -0.27 0.94
C GLU A 41 -12.77 -0.54 2.08
N LEU A 42 -12.58 -1.79 2.48
CA LEU A 42 -11.55 -2.16 3.45
C LEU A 42 -10.14 -1.79 2.99
N LYS A 43 -9.81 -1.94 1.70
CA LYS A 43 -8.52 -1.47 1.15
C LYS A 43 -8.33 0.03 1.35
N ARG A 44 -9.39 0.84 1.15
CA ARG A 44 -9.35 2.29 1.37
C ARG A 44 -9.18 2.65 2.84
N VAL A 45 -9.90 1.96 3.73
CA VAL A 45 -9.76 2.15 5.18
C VAL A 45 -8.34 1.80 5.64
N LYS A 46 -7.78 0.68 5.17
CA LYS A 46 -6.39 0.29 5.46
C LYS A 46 -5.40 1.32 4.97
N LEU A 47 -5.53 1.79 3.73
CA LEU A 47 -4.65 2.83 3.17
C LEU A 47 -4.72 4.11 4.01
N ARG A 48 -5.93 4.56 4.37
CA ARG A 48 -6.11 5.76 5.19
C ARG A 48 -5.39 5.63 6.54
N LYS A 49 -5.55 4.47 7.19
CA LYS A 49 -4.85 4.20 8.45
C LYS A 49 -3.33 4.24 8.27
N VAL A 50 -2.80 3.58 7.24
CA VAL A 50 -1.36 3.63 6.93
C VAL A 50 -0.90 5.07 6.72
N LEU A 51 -1.64 5.89 5.97
CA LEU A 51 -1.28 7.29 5.76
C LEU A 51 -1.34 8.12 7.06
N GLU A 52 -2.28 7.83 7.96
CA GLU A 52 -2.35 8.46 9.28
C GLU A 52 -1.16 8.06 10.16
N ASP A 53 -0.78 6.78 10.13
CA ASP A 53 0.38 6.26 10.84
C ASP A 53 1.67 6.90 10.29
N LEU A 54 1.83 6.96 8.96
CA LEU A 54 2.96 7.58 8.27
C LEU A 54 3.11 9.08 8.54
N ARG A 55 2.03 9.78 8.90
CA ARG A 55 2.11 11.19 9.31
C ARG A 55 2.69 11.35 10.71
N ARG A 56 2.59 10.32 11.56
CA ARG A 56 3.13 10.32 12.93
C ARG A 56 4.55 9.80 12.95
N GLU A 57 4.81 8.75 12.17
CA GLU A 57 6.10 8.11 12.03
C GLU A 57 6.38 7.96 10.53
N PRO A 58 7.09 8.95 9.93
CA PRO A 58 7.41 8.93 8.51
C PRO A 58 8.19 7.67 8.15
N ALA A 59 7.81 6.98 7.07
CA ALA A 59 8.58 5.87 6.52
C ALA A 59 9.86 6.30 5.78
N TRP A 60 10.07 7.61 5.67
CA TRP A 60 11.21 8.21 5.02
C TRP A 60 11.56 9.50 5.77
N SER A 61 12.82 9.66 6.12
CA SER A 61 13.36 10.90 6.67
C SER A 61 14.70 11.21 6.01
N ASP A 62 15.06 12.49 6.01
CA ASP A 62 16.36 12.96 5.50
C ASP A 62 17.52 12.40 6.33
N GLU A 63 17.31 12.17 7.63
CA GLU A 63 18.29 11.58 8.55
C GLU A 63 18.60 10.12 8.18
N ASP A 64 17.61 9.37 7.69
CA ASP A 64 17.77 7.97 7.27
C ASP A 64 18.42 7.84 5.88
N HIS A 65 18.39 8.91 5.06
CA HIS A 65 18.82 8.90 3.66
C HIS A 65 19.70 10.11 3.28
N PRO A 66 20.88 10.29 3.93
CA PRO A 66 21.79 11.38 3.62
C PRO A 66 22.33 11.32 2.17
N ASP A 67 22.31 10.13 1.56
CA ASP A 67 22.74 9.85 0.19
C ASP A 67 21.73 10.27 -0.88
N LEU A 68 20.61 10.90 -0.50
CA LEU A 68 19.55 11.34 -1.40
C LEU A 68 19.11 12.80 -1.16
N MET A 69 19.95 13.59 -0.48
CA MET A 69 19.62 14.96 -0.06
C MET A 69 19.63 15.98 -1.20
N THR A 70 20.52 15.81 -2.19
CA THR A 70 20.64 16.74 -3.32
C THR A 70 20.34 16.08 -4.67
N ILE A 71 20.10 16.90 -5.69
CA ILE A 71 19.96 16.42 -7.08
C ILE A 71 21.22 15.64 -7.51
N GLU A 72 22.41 16.07 -7.06
CA GLU A 72 23.66 15.37 -7.39
C GLU A 72 23.73 14.00 -6.72
N ASP A 73 23.30 13.89 -5.46
CA ASP A 73 23.27 12.62 -4.74
C ASP A 73 22.27 11.64 -5.36
N VAL A 74 21.09 12.13 -5.76
CA VAL A 74 20.09 11.36 -6.51
C VAL A 74 20.67 10.89 -7.86
N ASN A 75 21.38 11.75 -8.58
CA ASN A 75 22.02 11.39 -9.85
C ASN A 75 23.10 10.32 -9.66
N ARG A 76 23.93 10.46 -8.62
CA ARG A 76 24.95 9.47 -8.22
C ARG A 76 24.31 8.13 -7.92
N TYR A 77 23.24 8.12 -7.12
CA TYR A 77 22.48 6.91 -6.78
C TYR A 77 21.86 6.24 -8.02
N VAL A 78 21.17 7.00 -8.88
CA VAL A 78 20.54 6.48 -10.11
C VAL A 78 21.58 5.95 -11.09
N ARG A 79 22.70 6.66 -11.26
CA ARG A 79 23.82 6.21 -12.10
C ARG A 79 24.36 4.88 -11.58
N ARG A 80 24.58 4.77 -10.27
CA ARG A 80 25.05 3.55 -9.61
C ARG A 80 24.09 2.37 -9.82
N LEU A 81 22.78 2.59 -9.67
CA LEU A 81 21.74 1.56 -9.92
C LEU A 81 21.77 1.03 -11.35
N ARG A 82 22.14 1.87 -12.32
CA ARG A 82 22.25 1.47 -13.73
C ARG A 82 23.54 0.74 -14.03
N GLU A 83 24.62 1.08 -13.32
CA GLU A 83 25.96 0.50 -13.51
C GLU A 83 26.15 -0.84 -12.75
N THR A 84 25.37 -1.09 -11.68
CA THR A 84 25.56 -2.27 -10.81
C THR A 84 24.38 -3.25 -10.92
N TRP A 85 24.64 -4.49 -11.35
CA TRP A 85 23.63 -5.57 -11.40
C TRP A 85 23.39 -6.27 -10.04
N MET A 86 24.22 -6.01 -9.02
CA MET A 86 24.07 -6.54 -7.67
C MET A 86 23.77 -5.44 -6.64
N PRO A 87 22.85 -5.66 -5.67
CA PRO A 87 22.64 -4.69 -4.60
C PRO A 87 23.84 -4.69 -3.64
N ARG A 88 24.45 -3.51 -3.42
CA ARG A 88 25.28 -3.25 -2.23
C ARG A 88 24.38 -3.11 -1.01
N SER A 89 24.93 -3.33 0.20
CA SER A 89 24.17 -3.10 1.43
C SER A 89 23.96 -1.60 1.67
N TRP A 90 22.91 -1.25 2.43
CA TRP A 90 22.62 0.14 2.80
C TRP A 90 23.79 0.80 3.56
N ASP A 91 24.51 0.03 4.38
CA ASP A 91 25.66 0.53 5.16
C ASP A 91 26.81 0.99 4.24
N GLU A 92 27.07 0.28 3.14
CA GLU A 92 28.10 0.66 2.16
C GLU A 92 27.75 1.95 1.42
N ILE A 93 26.47 2.18 1.14
CA ILE A 93 25.99 3.39 0.47
C ILE A 93 26.17 4.61 1.37
N ILE A 94 25.79 4.49 2.65
CA ILE A 94 25.91 5.57 3.65
C ILE A 94 27.38 5.93 3.89
N GLY A 95 28.27 4.92 3.97
CA GLY A 95 29.70 5.14 4.16
C GLY A 95 30.37 5.93 3.03
N GLU A 96 29.94 5.73 1.78
CA GLU A 96 30.44 6.46 0.61
C GLU A 96 29.95 7.92 0.60
N ALA A 97 28.66 8.14 0.90
CA ALA A 97 28.05 9.48 0.89
C ALA A 97 28.66 10.44 1.94
N THR A 98 29.13 9.89 3.07
CA THR A 98 29.75 10.68 4.15
C THR A 98 31.23 10.98 3.95
N GLN A 99 31.92 10.32 3.02
CA GLN A 99 33.35 10.55 2.71
C GLN A 99 33.60 11.67 1.70
N ASP A 100 32.59 12.05 0.91
CA ASP A 100 32.68 13.10 -0.14
C ASP A 100 32.20 14.49 0.34
N GLY A 101 32.05 14.70 1.66
CA GLY A 101 31.63 15.96 2.29
C GLY A 101 32.79 16.84 2.76
#